data_AF-A0A7W1V6A1-F1
#
_entry.id   AF-A0A7W1V6A1-F1
#
_cell.length_a   1.000
_cell.length_b   1.000
_cell.length_c   1.000
_cell.angle_alpha   90.00
_cell.angle_beta   90.00
_cell.angle_gamma   90.00
#
_symmetry.space_group_name_H-M   'P 1'
#
loop_
_entity.id
_entity.type
_entity.pdbx_description
1 polymer ?
#
loop_
_entity_poly.entity_id
_entity_poly.type
_entity_poly.pdbx_seq_one_letter_code
_entity_poly.pdbx_strand_id
1 'polypeptide(L)' 'MADLKAHLSEYADRAEKQGERFTITRNGRPSVVMVSSEDFAALEETIFWLSQSGIREDLA' A
#
# COMPACT_ATOMS: atom_id res chain seq x y z
N MET A 1 12.96 8.59 -11.62
CA MET A 1 13.53 7.46 -10.86
C MET A 1 14.84 7.81 -10.13
N ALA A 2 15.64 8.78 -10.60
CA ALA A 2 16.83 9.22 -9.87
C ALA A 2 16.48 9.78 -8.47
N ASP A 3 15.40 10.57 -8.37
CA ASP A 3 14.91 11.14 -7.11
C ASP A 3 14.55 10.09 -6.05
N LEU A 4 13.65 9.15 -6.37
CA LEU A 4 13.33 8.02 -5.48
C LEU A 4 14.57 7.25 -5.03
N LYS A 5 15.55 7.03 -5.90
CA LYS A 5 16.78 6.32 -5.54
C LYS A 5 17.64 7.11 -4.56
N ALA A 6 17.65 8.43 -4.67
CA ALA A 6 18.39 9.31 -3.76
C ALA A 6 17.68 9.49 -2.41
N HIS A 7 16.34 9.42 -2.39
CA HIS A 7 15.51 9.73 -1.22
C HIS A 7 14.65 8.56 -0.74
N LEU A 8 15.04 7.32 -1.04
CA LEU A 8 14.23 6.13 -0.76
C LEU A 8 13.83 6.04 0.72
N SER A 9 14.77 6.29 1.62
CA SER A 9 14.55 6.24 3.07
C SER A 9 13.54 7.29 3.54
N GLU A 10 13.55 8.50 2.96
CA GLU A 10 12.59 9.55 3.33
C GLU A 10 11.16 9.18 2.90
N TYR A 11 11.00 8.66 1.68
CA TYR A 11 9.70 8.18 1.20
C TYR A 11 9.21 6.98 2.01
N ALA A 12 10.10 6.06 2.40
CA ALA A 12 9.77 4.93 3.25
C ALA A 12 9.31 5.39 4.65
N ASP A 13 10.03 6.32 5.27
CA ASP A 13 9.67 6.89 6.57
C ASP A 13 8.30 7.60 6.54
N ARG A 14 7.99 8.31 5.45
CA ARG A 14 6.68 8.96 5.26
C ARG A 14 5.57 7.93 5.06
N ALA A 15 5.83 6.90 4.26
CA ALA A 15 4.88 5.81 4.09
C ALA A 15 4.58 5.14 5.43
N GLU A 16 5.61 4.77 6.19
CA GLU A 16 5.49 4.13 7.50
C GLU A 16 4.77 5.02 8.53
N LYS A 17 5.25 6.25 8.74
CA LYS A 17 4.82 7.07 9.88
C LYS A 17 3.58 7.92 9.62
N GLN A 18 3.29 8.20 8.35
CA GLN A 18 2.22 9.12 7.95
C GLN A 18 1.11 8.41 7.16
N GLY A 19 1.26 7.12 6.86
CA GLY A 19 0.34 6.37 6.00
C GLY A 19 0.31 6.90 4.57
N GLU A 20 1.38 7.57 4.13
CA GLU A 20 1.42 8.15 2.80
C GLU A 20 1.63 7.07 1.73
N ARG A 21 0.84 7.13 0.66
CA ARG A 21 0.95 6.19 -0.47
C ARG A 21 1.62 6.85 -1.67
N PHE A 22 2.68 6.21 -2.16
CA PHE A 22 3.40 6.67 -3.34
C PHE A 22 3.19 5.74 -4.52
N THR A 23 3.02 6.31 -5.72
CA THR A 23 3.00 5.55 -6.98
C THR A 23 4.28 5.81 -7.78
N ILE A 24 5.07 4.77 -7.96
CA ILE A 24 6.38 4.82 -8.61
C ILE A 24 6.20 4.53 -10.11
N THR A 25 6.52 5.53 -10.93
CA THR A 25 6.37 5.48 -12.39
C THR A 25 7.69 5.18 -13.09
N ARG A 26 7.71 4.16 -13.95
CA ARG A 26 8.84 3.81 -14.82
C ARG A 26 8.41 3.90 -16.28
N ASN A 27 9.18 4.61 -17.11
CA ASN A 27 8.89 4.81 -18.54
C ASN A 27 7.45 5.31 -18.80
N GLY A 28 6.98 6.27 -17.99
CA GLY A 28 5.64 6.86 -18.12
C GLY A 28 4.49 5.97 -17.62
N ARG A 29 4.77 4.80 -17.03
CA ARG A 29 3.76 3.87 -16.51
C ARG A 29 3.90 3.62 -15.02
N PRO A 30 2.81 3.62 -14.24
CA PRO A 30 2.82 3.14 -12.86
C PRO A 30 3.36 1.70 -12.81
N SER A 31 4.36 1.46 -11.97
CA SER A 31 5.05 0.17 -11.91
C SER A 31 5.06 -0.45 -10.53
N VAL A 32 5.09 0.37 -9.47
CA VAL A 32 5.12 -0.07 -8.08
C VAL A 32 4.33 0.94 -7.25
N VAL A 33 3.69 0.47 -6.18
CA VAL A 33 3.11 1.31 -5.15
C VAL A 33 3.88 1.05 -3.85
N MET A 34 4.27 2.12 -3.16
CA MET A 34 4.82 2.05 -1.80
C MET A 34 3.73 2.51 -0.83
N VAL A 35 3.52 1.72 0.21
CA VAL A 35 2.63 1.96 1.35
C VAL A 35 3.37 1.48 2.61
N SER A 36 2.86 1.83 3.80
CA SER A 36 3.35 1.21 5.02
C SER A 36 3.12 -0.30 4.98
N SER A 37 3.96 -1.07 5.69
CA SER A 37 3.75 -2.51 5.83
C SER A 37 2.44 -2.82 6.58
N GLU A 38 2.05 -1.96 7.51
CA GLU A 38 0.80 -2.08 8.26
C GLU A 38 -0.42 -1.91 7.35
N ASP A 39 -0.44 -0.86 6.52
CA ASP A 39 -1.54 -0.63 5.57
C ASP A 39 -1.65 -1.77 4.57
N PHE A 40 -0.50 -2.30 4.10
CA PHE A 40 -0.51 -3.44 3.20
C PHE A 40 -1.10 -4.69 3.87
N ALA A 41 -0.70 -5.01 5.10
CA ALA A 41 -1.25 -6.13 5.86
C ALA A 41 -2.76 -5.96 6.12
N ALA A 42 -3.21 -4.74 6.46
CA ALA A 42 -4.62 -4.43 6.68
C ALA A 42 -5.45 -4.59 5.38
N LEU A 43 -4.88 -4.25 4.22
CA LEU A 43 -5.52 -4.50 2.92
C LEU A 43 -5.62 -6.00 2.63
N GLU A 44 -4.57 -6.78 2.91
CA GLU A 44 -4.59 -8.23 2.76
C GLU A 44 -5.64 -8.88 3.68
N GLU A 45 -5.74 -8.44 4.93
CA GLU A 45 -6.77 -8.89 5.87
C GLU A 45 -8.18 -8.53 5.40
N THR A 46 -8.37 -7.31 4.90
CA THR A 46 -9.66 -6.88 4.36
C THR A 46 -10.08 -7.74 3.18
N ILE A 47 -9.17 -8.02 2.25
CA ILE A 47 -9.42 -8.89 1.10
C ILE A 47 -9.73 -10.31 1.56
N PHE A 48 -8.99 -10.82 2.55
CA PHE A 48 -9.24 -12.14 3.13
C PHE A 48 -10.67 -12.26 3.66
N TRP A 49 -11.11 -11.31 4.50
CA TRP A 49 -12.47 -11.34 5.04
C TRP A 49 -13.53 -11.19 3.95
N LEU A 50 -13.36 -10.25 3.01
CA LEU A 50 -14.30 -10.07 1.90
C LEU A 50 -14.42 -11.27 0.96
N SER A 51 -13.43 -12.17 0.97
CA SER A 51 -13.47 -13.41 0.20
C SER A 51 -14.24 -14.55 0.89
N GLN A 52 -14.58 -14.42 2.18
CA GLN A 52 -15.36 -15.43 2.89
C GLN A 52 -16.83 -15.37 2.47
N SER A 53 -17.42 -16.54 2.17
CA SER A 53 -18.84 -16.64 1.84
C SER A 53 -19.70 -16.27 3.05
N GLY A 54 -20.70 -15.42 2.87
CA GLY A 54 -21.61 -15.03 3.95
C GLY A 54 -21.11 -13.88 4.83
N ILE A 55 -19.90 -13.35 4.59
CA ILE A 55 -19.29 -12.36 5.48
C ILE A 55 -20.08 -11.04 5.58
N ARG A 56 -20.87 -10.70 4.56
CA ARG A 56 -21.67 -9.47 4.56
C ARG A 56 -22.93 -9.62 5.40
N GLU A 57 -23.46 -10.84 5.44
CA GLU A 57 -24.59 -11.22 6.26
C GLU A 57 -24.20 -11.31 7.74
N ASP A 58 -22.96 -11.74 8.04
CA ASP A 58 -22.43 -11.84 9.40
C ASP A 58 -22.10 -10.47 10.06
N LEU A 59 -22.03 -9.38 9.28
CA LEU A 59 -21.70 -8.03 9.77
C LEU A 59 -22.95 -7.19 10.15
N ALA A 60 -24.16 -7.67 9.82
CA ALA A 60 -25.43 -6.97 10.04
C ALA A 60 -26.01 -7.18 11.44
#